data_AF-A0A9E5NPX0-F1
#
_entry.id   AF-A0A9E5NPX0-F1
#
_cell.length_a   1.000
_cell.length_b   1.000
_cell.length_c   1.000
_cell.angle_alpha   90.00
_cell.angle_beta   90.00
_cell.angle_gamma   90.00
#
_symmetry.space_group_name_H-M   'P 1'
#
loop_
_entity.id
_entity.type
_entity.pdbx_description
1 polymer ?
#
loop_
_entity_poly.entity_id
_entity_poly.type
_entity_poly.pdbx_seq_one_letter_code
_entity_poly.pdbx_strand_id
1 'polypeptide(L)'
;MTVSTQWDALSYLQRLGFRTAEHIAHCEDLNEALARYQEWLGERDALNYDADGVVIKVDSFAQQESLGDVGHAPRWAIAYKFPAHEAITKLLEIGINCGRTGTLNPYAVLEPVQIGGVTIRRATLHNEEDIHRKDIREGDTVIVKRAGDVIPQVVAPI
;
A
#
# COMPACT_ATOMS: atom_id res chain seq x y z
N MET A 1 -16.64 28.58 -17.55
CA MET A 1 -15.31 27.96 -17.50
C MET A 1 -15.44 26.61 -18.17
N THR A 2 -14.72 26.37 -19.26
CA THR A 2 -14.72 25.06 -19.91
C THR A 2 -13.77 24.18 -19.13
N VAL A 3 -14.25 23.02 -18.66
CA VAL A 3 -13.42 22.04 -17.96
C VAL A 3 -12.96 21.03 -19.02
N SER A 4 -11.66 21.00 -19.29
CA SER A 4 -11.10 20.16 -20.36
C SER A 4 -10.04 19.17 -19.87
N THR A 5 -9.56 19.36 -18.63
CA THR A 5 -8.59 18.50 -17.99
C THR A 5 -8.98 18.10 -16.57
N GLN A 6 -8.29 17.09 -16.04
CA GLN A 6 -8.43 16.66 -14.65
C GLN A 6 -8.07 17.81 -13.69
N TRP A 7 -7.01 18.56 -13.99
CA TRP A 7 -6.60 19.73 -13.20
C TRP A 7 -7.64 20.87 -13.22
N ASP A 8 -8.23 21.15 -14.39
CA ASP A 8 -9.34 22.10 -14.51
C ASP A 8 -10.51 21.69 -13.61
N ALA A 9 -10.86 20.40 -13.62
CA ALA A 9 -11.99 19.87 -12.87
C ALA A 9 -11.78 20.01 -11.37
N LEU A 10 -10.58 19.67 -10.88
CA LEU A 10 -10.20 19.81 -9.47
C LEU A 10 -10.21 21.28 -9.02
N SER A 11 -9.62 22.15 -9.84
CA SER A 11 -9.61 23.60 -9.61
C SER A 11 -11.02 24.17 -9.56
N TYR A 12 -11.90 23.71 -10.45
CA TYR A 12 -13.30 24.13 -10.48
C TYR A 12 -14.07 23.65 -9.25
N LEU A 13 -13.90 22.40 -8.83
CA LEU A 13 -14.50 21.87 -7.59
C LEU A 13 -14.07 22.67 -6.36
N GLN A 14 -12.78 23.01 -6.26
CA GLN A 14 -12.27 23.83 -5.16
C GLN A 14 -12.93 25.23 -5.15
N ARG A 15 -13.09 25.87 -6.31
CA ARG A 15 -13.80 27.16 -6.44
C ARG A 15 -15.27 27.10 -6.03
N LEU A 16 -15.91 25.94 -6.21
CA LEU A 16 -17.28 25.70 -5.76
C LEU A 16 -17.39 25.43 -4.24
N GLY A 17 -16.27 25.38 -3.51
CA GLY A 17 -16.22 25.15 -2.07
C GLY A 17 -16.14 23.68 -1.65
N PHE A 18 -15.93 22.76 -2.60
CA PHE A 18 -15.64 21.37 -2.25
C PHE A 18 -14.23 21.24 -1.67
N ARG A 19 -14.05 20.32 -0.72
CA ARG A 19 -12.73 19.96 -0.19
C ARG A 19 -12.02 19.06 -1.20
N THR A 20 -10.90 19.53 -1.75
CA THR A 20 -9.96 18.73 -2.53
C THR A 20 -8.80 18.28 -1.64
N ALA A 21 -8.07 17.24 -2.06
CA ALA A 21 -6.87 16.80 -1.34
C ALA A 21 -5.78 17.88 -1.40
N GLU A 22 -5.03 18.06 -0.30
CA GLU A 22 -3.89 18.99 -0.24
C GLU A 22 -2.67 18.44 -1.01
N HIS A 23 -2.50 17.12 -1.01
CA HIS A 23 -1.40 16.42 -1.66
C HIS A 23 -1.79 16.07 -3.10
N ILE A 24 -1.79 17.09 -3.96
CA ILE A 24 -2.12 16.96 -5.38
C ILE A 24 -1.21 17.85 -6.22
N ALA A 25 -0.77 17.37 -7.37
CA ALA A 25 0.15 18.08 -8.25
C ALA A 25 -0.21 17.85 -9.71
N HIS A 26 -0.18 18.93 -10.50
CA HIS A 26 -0.07 18.84 -11.95
C HIS A 26 1.41 18.56 -12.29
N CYS A 27 1.67 17.57 -13.14
CA CYS A 27 3.01 17.19 -13.53
C CYS A 27 3.09 17.24 -15.06
N GLU A 28 4.10 17.90 -15.62
CA GLU A 28 4.25 18.06 -17.07
C GLU A 28 4.69 16.75 -17.75
N ASP A 29 5.38 15.88 -17.00
CA ASP A 29 5.84 14.59 -17.47
C ASP A 29 5.86 13.52 -16.36
N LEU A 30 6.21 12.29 -16.77
CA LEU A 30 6.29 11.14 -15.87
C LEU A 30 7.43 11.28 -14.85
N ASN A 31 8.54 11.94 -15.18
CA ASN A 31 9.66 12.08 -14.25
C ASN A 31 9.26 13.00 -13.08
N GLU A 32 8.53 14.08 -13.37
CA GLU A 32 7.97 14.94 -12.33
C GLU A 32 6.97 14.19 -11.45
N ALA A 33 6.09 13.38 -12.05
CA ALA A 33 5.15 12.54 -11.29
C ALA A 33 5.88 11.54 -10.38
N LEU A 34 6.96 10.91 -10.85
CA LEU A 34 7.77 10.00 -10.05
C LEU A 34 8.56 10.72 -8.96
N ALA A 35 9.04 11.94 -9.22
CA ALA A 35 9.70 12.76 -8.19
C ALA A 35 8.72 13.12 -7.06
N ARG A 36 7.50 13.54 -7.39
CA ARG A 36 6.42 13.80 -6.41
C ARG A 36 6.05 12.56 -5.62
N TYR A 37 6.00 11.40 -6.28
CA TYR A 37 5.78 10.13 -5.59
C TYR A 37 6.86 9.84 -4.53
N GLN A 38 8.15 10.07 -4.83
CA GLN A 38 9.23 9.86 -3.86
C GLN A 38 9.17 10.84 -2.69
N GLU A 39 8.83 12.10 -2.96
CA GLU A 39 8.61 13.13 -1.95
C GLU A 39 7.49 12.71 -0.98
N TRP A 40 6.31 12.39 -1.51
CA TRP A 40 5.17 11.97 -0.68
C TRP A 40 5.36 10.61 -0.01
N LEU A 41 6.18 9.72 -0.57
CA LEU A 41 6.57 8.49 0.12
C LEU A 41 7.37 8.80 1.39
N GLY A 42 8.27 9.79 1.35
CA GLY A 42 9.02 10.25 2.52
C GLY A 42 8.15 10.96 3.56
N GLU A 43 7.08 11.62 3.13
CA GLU A 43 6.13 12.34 3.98
C GLU A 43 4.95 11.49 4.45
N ARG A 44 4.83 10.25 3.97
CA ARG A 44 3.68 9.37 4.20
C ARG A 44 3.27 9.28 5.67
N ASP A 45 4.25 9.13 6.57
CA ASP A 45 4.00 8.96 8.01
C ASP A 45 3.68 10.29 8.72
N ALA A 46 3.85 11.43 8.06
CA ALA A 46 3.47 12.76 8.55
C ALA A 46 2.05 13.17 8.13
N LEU A 47 1.41 12.42 7.23
CA LEU A 47 0.03 12.67 6.82
C LEU A 47 -0.92 12.48 7.99
N ASN A 48 -1.95 13.32 8.06
CA ASN A 48 -3.04 13.19 9.04
C ASN A 48 -4.11 12.17 8.62
N TYR A 49 -3.82 11.34 7.63
CA TYR A 49 -4.65 10.25 7.12
C TYR A 49 -3.74 9.15 6.54
N ASP A 50 -4.27 7.94 6.46
CA ASP A 50 -3.56 6.83 5.82
C ASP A 50 -3.61 6.94 4.29
N ALA A 51 -2.47 6.70 3.65
CA ALA A 51 -2.34 6.57 2.20
C ALA A 51 -1.56 5.28 1.86
N ASP A 52 -2.05 4.52 0.89
CA ASP A 52 -1.39 3.33 0.37
C ASP A 52 -0.67 3.55 -0.98
N GLY A 53 -0.66 4.80 -1.46
CA GLY A 53 0.00 5.21 -2.70
C GLY A 53 -0.55 6.51 -3.26
N VAL A 54 -0.27 6.71 -4.55
CA VAL A 54 -0.75 7.85 -5.34
C VAL A 54 -1.56 7.37 -6.53
N VAL A 55 -2.41 8.21 -7.09
CA VAL A 55 -3.08 7.91 -8.37
C VAL A 55 -2.51 8.84 -9.44
N ILE A 56 -1.84 8.27 -10.43
CA ILE A 56 -1.32 9.00 -11.59
C ILE A 56 -2.38 8.94 -12.69
N LYS A 57 -2.75 10.10 -13.24
CA LYS A 57 -3.78 10.23 -14.27
C LYS A 57 -3.25 11.06 -15.44
N VAL A 58 -3.57 10.66 -16.66
CA VAL A 58 -3.42 11.52 -17.84
C VAL A 58 -4.34 12.73 -17.68
N ASP A 59 -3.83 13.96 -17.82
CA ASP A 59 -4.59 15.16 -17.47
C ASP A 59 -5.72 15.48 -18.48
N SER A 60 -5.46 15.34 -19.78
CA SER A 60 -6.43 15.70 -20.83
C SER A 60 -7.59 14.72 -20.94
N PHE A 61 -8.83 15.20 -20.83
CA PHE A 61 -10.02 14.35 -21.01
C PHE A 61 -10.17 13.77 -22.41
N ALA A 62 -9.74 14.49 -23.45
CA ALA A 62 -9.74 13.97 -24.81
C ALA A 62 -8.78 12.76 -24.95
N GLN A 63 -7.63 12.80 -24.26
CA GLN A 63 -6.71 11.67 -24.23
C GLN A 63 -7.26 10.52 -23.40
N GLN A 64 -7.90 10.79 -22.26
CA GLN A 64 -8.58 9.77 -21.46
C GLN A 64 -9.64 9.02 -22.26
N GLU A 65 -10.50 9.75 -22.99
CA GLU A 65 -11.53 9.18 -23.87
C GLU A 65 -10.92 8.32 -24.99
N SER A 66 -9.85 8.80 -25.63
CA SER A 66 -9.13 8.03 -26.66
C SER A 66 -8.46 6.76 -26.10
N LEU A 67 -7.99 6.78 -24.85
CA LEU A 67 -7.37 5.63 -24.22
C LEU A 67 -8.42 4.59 -23.81
N GLY A 68 -9.55 5.03 -23.25
CA GLY A 68 -10.66 4.17 -22.83
C GLY A 68 -10.34 3.28 -21.63
N ASP A 69 -11.11 2.21 -21.48
CA ASP A 69 -11.06 1.27 -20.34
C ASP A 69 -10.77 -0.17 -20.81
N VAL A 70 -10.21 -1.00 -19.91
CA VAL A 70 -10.11 -2.45 -20.07
C VAL A 70 -10.83 -3.12 -18.91
N GLY A 71 -11.93 -3.81 -19.20
CA GLY A 71 -12.76 -4.43 -18.17
C GLY A 71 -13.34 -3.36 -17.24
N HIS A 72 -12.89 -3.35 -15.99
CA HIS A 72 -13.32 -2.39 -14.96
C HIS A 72 -12.26 -1.34 -14.60
N ALA A 73 -11.16 -1.25 -15.37
CA ALA A 73 -10.06 -0.35 -15.08
C ALA A 73 -9.79 0.63 -16.24
N PRO A 74 -9.61 1.93 -15.96
CA PRO A 74 -9.21 2.91 -16.98
C PRO A 74 -7.77 2.68 -17.44
N ARG A 75 -7.52 2.89 -18.73
CA ARG A 75 -6.16 2.81 -19.30
C ARG A 75 -5.34 4.08 -19.06
N TRP A 76 -6.01 5.17 -18.68
CA TRP A 76 -5.43 6.50 -18.51
C TRP A 76 -5.10 6.85 -17.05
N ALA A 77 -5.34 5.94 -16.11
CA ALA A 77 -5.01 6.12 -14.70
C ALA A 77 -4.44 4.85 -14.08
N ILE A 78 -3.53 5.02 -13.12
CA ILE A 78 -2.95 3.92 -12.35
C ILE A 78 -2.82 4.30 -10.88
N ALA A 79 -3.19 3.37 -9.99
CA ALA A 79 -2.86 3.45 -8.58
C ALA A 79 -1.42 2.96 -8.38
N TYR A 80 -0.50 3.88 -8.13
CA TYR A 80 0.90 3.59 -7.89
C TYR A 80 1.15 3.49 -6.38
N LYS A 81 1.17 2.26 -5.89
CA LYS A 81 1.19 1.95 -4.45
C LYS A 81 2.55 2.19 -3.83
N PHE A 82 2.55 2.76 -2.63
CA PHE A 82 3.73 2.81 -1.78
C PHE A 82 4.17 1.39 -1.39
N PRO A 83 5.47 1.17 -1.15
CA PRO A 83 5.92 -0.07 -0.55
C PRO A 83 5.17 -0.31 0.78
N ALA A 84 4.91 -1.58 1.08
CA ALA A 84 4.38 -1.96 2.38
C ALA A 84 5.37 -1.53 3.47
N HIS A 85 4.86 -1.17 4.65
CA HIS A 85 5.73 -0.93 5.79
C HIS A 85 6.31 -2.28 6.23
N GLU A 86 7.63 -2.38 6.27
CA GLU A 86 8.35 -3.57 6.69
C GLU A 86 9.17 -3.27 7.94
N ALA A 87 9.30 -4.27 8.82
CA ALA A 87 10.24 -4.21 9.91
C ALA A 87 10.86 -5.59 10.16
N ILE A 88 12.01 -5.57 10.80
CA ILE A 88 12.76 -6.76 11.16
C ILE A 88 12.51 -7.03 12.64
N THR A 89 12.16 -8.26 13.00
CA THR A 89 11.96 -8.68 14.39
C THR A 89 12.30 -10.16 14.57
N LYS A 90 12.35 -10.63 15.82
CA LYS A 90 12.56 -12.05 16.12
C LYS A 90 11.26 -12.83 16.08
N LEU A 91 11.28 -13.99 15.43
CA LEU A 91 10.27 -15.02 15.54
C LEU A 91 10.48 -15.81 16.83
N LEU A 92 9.56 -15.70 17.78
CA LEU A 92 9.66 -16.35 19.07
C LEU A 92 9.09 -17.76 19.05
N GLU A 93 7.94 -17.93 18.39
CA GLU A 93 7.18 -19.18 18.38
C GLU A 93 6.30 -19.25 17.12
N ILE A 94 6.06 -20.46 16.60
CA ILE A 94 5.07 -20.73 15.56
C ILE A 94 3.85 -21.40 16.19
N GLY A 95 2.76 -20.65 16.29
CA GLY A 95 1.47 -21.16 16.74
C GLY A 95 0.61 -21.68 15.59
N ILE A 96 -0.38 -22.53 15.89
CA ILE A 96 -1.34 -23.05 14.92
C ILE A 96 -2.77 -22.77 15.40
N ASN A 97 -3.58 -22.14 14.55
CA ASN A 97 -5.02 -21.97 14.77
C ASN A 97 -5.82 -22.97 13.95
N CYS A 98 -6.72 -23.70 14.61
CA CYS A 98 -7.69 -24.55 13.93
C CYS A 98 -8.91 -23.73 13.51
N GLY A 99 -9.13 -23.59 12.20
CA GLY A 99 -10.30 -22.92 11.64
C GLY A 99 -11.57 -23.74 11.80
N ARG A 100 -12.73 -23.11 11.62
CA ARG A 100 -14.05 -23.76 11.75
C ARG A 100 -14.24 -24.99 10.85
N THR A 101 -13.53 -25.04 9.73
CA THR A 101 -13.55 -26.15 8.76
C THR A 101 -12.42 -27.18 8.99
N GLY A 102 -11.65 -27.07 10.08
CA GLY A 102 -10.51 -27.95 10.37
C GLY A 102 -9.21 -27.52 9.69
N THR A 103 -9.15 -26.36 9.04
CA THR A 103 -7.90 -25.84 8.45
C THR A 103 -6.92 -25.45 9.55
N LEU A 104 -5.66 -25.88 9.43
CA LEU A 104 -4.58 -25.50 10.34
C LEU A 104 -3.86 -24.28 9.78
N ASN A 105 -4.04 -23.13 10.42
CA ASN A 105 -3.51 -21.85 9.96
C ASN A 105 -2.35 -21.43 10.87
N PRO A 106 -1.10 -21.52 10.40
CA PRO A 106 0.05 -21.15 11.20
C PRO A 106 0.17 -19.63 11.33
N TYR A 107 0.64 -19.18 12.49
CA TYR A 107 0.94 -17.79 12.76
C TYR A 107 2.22 -17.67 13.57
N ALA A 108 2.97 -16.60 13.31
CA ALA A 108 4.17 -16.22 14.02
C ALA A 108 3.81 -15.44 15.29
N VAL A 109 4.43 -15.80 16.42
CA VAL A 109 4.54 -14.95 17.61
C VAL A 109 5.87 -14.22 17.52
N LEU A 110 5.84 -12.90 17.60
CA LEU A 110 6.98 -12.05 17.30
C LEU A 110 7.40 -11.26 18.54
N GLU A 111 8.69 -10.95 18.64
CA GLU A 111 9.16 -9.88 19.51
C GLU A 111 8.46 -8.57 19.09
N PRO A 112 7.88 -7.79 20.02
CA PRO A 112 7.08 -6.62 19.66
C PRO A 112 7.84 -5.63 18.77
N VAL A 113 7.27 -5.31 17.61
CA VAL A 113 7.88 -4.40 16.63
C VAL A 113 6.88 -3.36 16.14
N GLN A 114 7.33 -2.12 15.93
CA GLN A 114 6.48 -1.04 15.38
C GLN A 114 6.51 -1.10 13.84
N ILE A 115 5.34 -1.15 13.21
CA ILE A 115 5.19 -1.11 11.75
C ILE A 115 4.03 -0.18 11.40
N GLY A 116 4.32 0.96 10.75
CA GLY A 116 3.29 1.95 10.38
C GLY A 116 2.46 2.41 11.58
N GLY A 117 3.12 2.84 12.66
CA GLY A 117 2.49 3.40 13.86
C GLY A 117 1.80 2.42 14.82
N VAL A 118 1.75 1.12 14.51
CA VAL A 118 1.18 0.09 15.40
C VAL A 118 2.21 -0.94 15.85
N THR A 119 2.00 -1.48 17.05
CA THR A 119 2.83 -2.56 17.59
C THR A 119 2.30 -3.92 17.15
N ILE A 120 3.11 -4.62 16.35
CA ILE A 120 2.82 -5.98 15.90
C ILE A 120 3.49 -6.99 16.84
N ARG A 121 2.71 -7.98 17.28
CA ARG A 121 3.18 -9.15 18.07
C ARG A 121 2.87 -10.49 17.42
N ARG A 122 2.00 -10.47 16.40
CA ARG A 122 1.60 -11.67 15.66
C ARG A 122 1.49 -11.36 14.17
N ALA A 123 1.88 -12.30 13.34
CA ALA A 123 1.78 -12.22 11.89
C ALA A 123 1.39 -13.59 11.30
N THR A 124 0.74 -13.61 10.14
CA THR A 124 0.42 -14.87 9.46
C THR A 124 1.65 -15.48 8.78
N LEU A 125 1.73 -16.81 8.78
CA LEU A 125 2.72 -17.61 8.05
C LEU A 125 2.12 -18.28 6.79
N HIS A 126 0.88 -17.92 6.42
CA HIS A 126 0.09 -18.51 5.34
C HIS A 126 -0.25 -19.99 5.54
N ASN A 127 0.69 -20.90 5.31
CA ASN A 127 0.50 -22.35 5.37
C ASN A 127 1.85 -23.07 5.58
N GLU A 128 1.79 -24.37 5.86
CA GLU A 128 2.97 -25.24 6.08
C GLU A 128 3.95 -25.23 4.90
N GLU A 129 3.44 -25.25 3.66
CA GLU A 129 4.27 -25.24 2.46
C GLU A 129 5.09 -23.93 2.33
N ASP A 130 4.49 -22.78 2.67
CA ASP A 130 5.17 -21.47 2.65
C ASP A 130 6.28 -21.41 3.72
N ILE A 131 6.03 -21.99 4.90
CA ILE A 131 7.03 -22.11 5.98
C ILE A 131 8.22 -22.93 5.51
N HIS A 132 7.98 -24.12 4.95
CA HIS A 132 9.05 -24.98 4.45
C HIS A 132 9.80 -24.37 3.27
N ARG A 133 9.08 -23.77 2.31
CA ARG A 133 9.70 -23.12 1.14
C ARG A 133 10.64 -21.98 1.54
N LYS A 134 10.31 -21.25 2.61
CA LYS A 134 11.12 -20.15 3.13
C LYS A 134 12.11 -20.57 4.22
N ASP A 135 12.08 -21.83 4.66
CA ASP A 135 12.84 -22.36 5.79
C ASP A 135 12.71 -21.52 7.08
N ILE A 136 11.47 -21.09 7.40
CA ILE A 136 11.21 -20.27 8.60
C ILE A 136 11.24 -21.14 9.85
N ARG A 137 12.02 -20.73 10.86
CA ARG A 137 12.17 -21.45 12.13
C ARG A 137 12.01 -20.52 13.33
N GLU A 138 11.56 -21.10 14.44
CA GLU A 138 11.57 -20.40 15.72
C GLU A 138 13.00 -19.97 16.10
N GLY A 139 13.13 -18.73 16.55
CA GLY A 139 14.43 -18.09 16.83
C GLY A 139 14.98 -17.27 15.67
N ASP A 140 14.43 -17.39 14.46
CA ASP A 140 14.89 -16.62 13.30
C ASP A 140 14.64 -15.12 13.47
N THR A 141 15.49 -14.33 12.82
CA THR A 141 15.17 -12.92 12.56
C THR A 141 14.40 -12.87 11.24
N VAL A 142 13.22 -12.27 11.25
CA VAL A 142 12.29 -12.28 10.11
C VAL A 142 11.89 -10.87 9.69
N ILE A 143 11.66 -10.71 8.40
CA ILE A 143 11.05 -9.52 7.82
C ILE A 143 9.54 -9.67 7.91
N VAL A 144 8.88 -8.72 8.56
CA VAL A 144 7.43 -8.66 8.72
C VAL A 144 6.92 -7.44 7.98
N LYS A 145 5.89 -7.63 7.16
CA LYS A 145 5.26 -6.53 6.43
C LYS A 145 3.81 -6.32 6.86
N ARG A 146 3.37 -5.06 6.80
CA ARG A 146 1.98 -4.64 6.94
C ARG A 146 1.62 -3.72 5.77
N ALA A 147 0.52 -4.01 5.09
CA ALA A 147 -0.02 -3.16 4.04
C ALA A 147 -1.32 -2.50 4.53
N GLY A 148 -1.27 -1.22 4.89
CA GLY A 148 -2.44 -0.50 5.44
C GLY A 148 -3.03 -1.19 6.67
N ASP A 149 -4.37 -1.34 6.71
CA ASP A 149 -5.10 -2.03 7.78
C ASP A 149 -5.13 -3.56 7.66
N VAL A 150 -4.36 -4.14 6.74
CA VAL A 150 -4.35 -5.58 6.49
C VAL A 150 -3.51 -6.34 7.52
N ILE A 151 -3.85 -7.62 7.71
CA ILE A 151 -3.18 -8.59 8.59
C ILE A 151 -1.66 -8.62 8.32
N PRO A 152 -0.81 -8.42 9.34
CA PRO A 152 0.64 -8.51 9.20
C PRO A 152 1.09 -9.91 8.75
N GLN A 153 2.16 -9.97 7.96
CA GLN A 153 2.66 -11.22 7.38
C GLN A 153 4.18 -11.32 7.48
N VAL A 154 4.69 -12.51 7.78
CA VAL A 154 6.11 -12.82 7.62
C VAL A 154 6.46 -12.98 6.14
N VAL A 155 7.45 -12.23 5.68
CA VAL A 155 7.90 -12.19 4.28
C VAL A 155 8.97 -13.25 4.04
N ALA A 156 10.07 -13.19 4.81
CA ALA A 156 11.22 -14.08 4.70
C ALA A 156 12.05 -14.05 6.00
N PRO A 157 12.82 -15.11 6.31
CA PRO A 157 13.91 -15.03 7.28
C PRO A 157 15.11 -14.25 6.71
N ILE A 158 16.01 -13.83 7.60
CA ILE A 158 17.28 -13.15 7.28
C ILE A 158 18.44 -14.12 7.40
#